data_AF-A0A6A1VWT3-F1
#
_entry.id   AF-A0A6A1VWT3-F1
#
_cell.length_a   1.000
_cell.length_b   1.000
_cell.length_c   1.000
_cell.angle_alpha   90.00
_cell.angle_beta   90.00
_cell.angle_gamma   90.00
#
_symmetry.space_group_name_H-M   'P 1'
#
loop_
_entity.id
_entity.type
_entity.pdbx_description
1 polymer ?
#
loop_
_entity_poly.entity_id
_entity_poly.type
_entity_poly.pdbx_seq_one_letter_code
_entity_poly.pdbx_strand_id
1 'polypeptide(L)'
;MGLPRQESPEKKLSWLRSQIIGGDAELDSPFGKRRLTYADHTASGRSLQYIEDLIMRNVLPSYGNSHTSDSYVGHRTTKMVHEAAKYIKKCLGGGEDDAIIFCGSGTTAAIKRLQEVMGIAVPSIMRERVFRMPQGRGKVGGFCWAIRAPLKPSFMATKLG
;
A
#
# COMPACT_ATOMS: atom_id res chain seq x y z
N MET A 1 26.48 -3.11 -1.39
CA MET A 1 27.46 -2.01 -1.31
C MET A 1 26.69 -0.72 -1.13
N GLY A 2 26.81 -0.06 0.03
CA GLY A 2 26.18 1.26 0.24
C GLY A 2 27.05 2.37 -0.35
N LEU A 3 26.41 3.40 -0.91
CA LEU A 3 27.08 4.59 -1.43
C LEU A 3 27.92 5.28 -0.33
N PRO A 4 29.20 5.62 -0.58
CA PRO A 4 30.00 6.41 0.35
C PRO A 4 29.37 7.80 0.54
N ARG A 5 29.38 8.29 1.78
CA ARG A 5 28.67 9.52 2.22
C ARG A 5 29.06 10.81 1.47
N GLN A 6 30.17 10.79 0.73
CA GLN A 6 30.89 11.95 0.15
C GLN A 6 30.79 12.03 -1.39
N GLU A 7 29.71 11.57 -2.02
CA GLU A 7 29.51 11.73 -3.47
C GLU A 7 28.59 12.91 -3.84
N SER A 8 28.84 13.47 -5.05
CA SER A 8 28.00 14.54 -5.62
C SER A 8 26.55 14.09 -5.78
N PRO A 9 25.58 15.03 -5.73
CA PRO A 9 24.17 14.71 -5.93
C PRO A 9 23.91 13.97 -7.25
N GLU A 10 24.62 14.30 -8.34
CA GLU A 10 24.41 13.63 -9.63
C GLU A 10 24.81 12.15 -9.58
N LYS A 11 25.90 11.82 -8.90
CA LYS A 11 26.33 10.42 -8.77
C LYS A 11 25.32 9.59 -7.98
N LYS A 12 24.76 10.14 -6.91
CA LYS A 12 23.70 9.48 -6.12
C LYS A 12 22.44 9.25 -6.96
N LEU A 13 22.04 10.23 -7.75
CA LEU A 13 20.88 10.11 -8.65
C LEU A 13 21.13 9.11 -9.78
N SER A 14 22.33 9.11 -10.35
CA SER A 14 22.75 8.14 -11.37
C SER A 14 22.70 6.71 -10.81
N TRP A 15 23.25 6.51 -9.60
CA TRP A 15 23.17 5.22 -8.90
C TRP A 15 21.71 4.82 -8.64
N LEU A 16 20.86 5.72 -8.13
CA LEU A 16 19.46 5.40 -7.86
C LEU A 16 18.72 4.97 -9.14
N ARG A 17 18.96 5.65 -10.26
CA ARG A 17 18.38 5.28 -11.57
C ARG A 17 18.84 3.89 -12.02
N SER A 18 20.10 3.53 -11.74
CA SER A 18 20.64 2.20 -12.07
C SER A 18 20.01 1.09 -11.22
N GLN A 19 19.38 1.41 -10.08
CA GLN A 19 18.69 0.43 -9.24
C GLN A 19 17.25 0.15 -9.70
N ILE A 20 16.70 0.90 -10.65
CA ILE A 20 15.31 0.72 -11.11
C ILE A 20 15.19 -0.59 -11.89
N ILE A 21 14.41 -1.53 -11.35
CA ILE A 21 14.13 -2.79 -12.05
C ILE A 21 13.31 -2.49 -13.30
N GLY A 22 13.78 -2.97 -14.46
CA GLY A 22 13.14 -2.72 -15.76
C GLY A 22 13.29 -1.29 -16.29
N GLY A 23 14.24 -0.49 -15.77
CA GLY A 23 14.52 0.87 -16.25
C GLY A 23 14.88 0.96 -17.74
N ASP A 24 15.50 -0.09 -18.27
CA ASP A 24 15.90 -0.21 -19.69
C ASP A 24 15.06 -1.23 -20.46
N ALA A 25 13.88 -1.59 -19.93
CA ALA A 25 12.96 -2.47 -20.64
C ALA A 25 12.58 -1.86 -22.00
N GLU A 26 12.57 -2.68 -23.03
CA GLU A 26 12.13 -2.32 -24.37
C GLU A 26 10.79 -2.97 -24.68
N LEU A 27 10.02 -2.32 -25.54
CA LEU A 27 8.73 -2.80 -26.01
C LEU A 27 8.75 -2.82 -27.54
N ASP A 28 8.32 -3.94 -28.10
CA ASP A 28 8.16 -4.10 -29.55
C ASP A 28 6.93 -3.31 -30.01
N SER A 29 7.16 -2.31 -30.86
CA SER A 29 6.09 -1.53 -31.47
C SER A 29 6.06 -1.75 -32.98
N PRO A 30 4.95 -1.42 -33.66
CA PRO A 30 4.90 -1.41 -35.13
C PRO A 30 5.96 -0.51 -35.79
N PHE A 31 6.58 0.40 -35.03
CA PHE A 31 7.64 1.31 -35.48
C PHE A 31 9.03 0.89 -34.97
N GLY A 32 9.21 -0.39 -34.63
CA GLY A 32 10.43 -0.98 -34.09
C GLY A 32 10.48 -1.01 -32.55
N LYS A 33 11.61 -1.46 -32.02
CA LYS A 33 11.87 -1.49 -30.57
C LYS A 33 11.99 -0.08 -30.02
N ARG A 34 11.25 0.18 -28.94
CA ARG A 34 11.29 1.46 -28.22
C ARG A 34 11.50 1.23 -26.74
N ARG A 35 12.25 2.11 -26.09
CA ARG A 35 12.42 2.08 -24.64
C ARG A 35 11.10 2.36 -23.93
N LEU A 36 10.76 1.53 -22.96
CA LEU A 36 9.58 1.68 -22.13
C LEU A 36 9.74 2.91 -21.22
N THR A 37 9.02 3.99 -21.53
CA THR A 37 8.97 5.19 -20.68
C THR A 37 7.86 5.02 -19.66
N TYR A 38 8.23 4.89 -18.39
CA TYR A 38 7.27 4.77 -17.30
C TYR A 38 6.91 6.14 -16.73
N ALA A 39 5.63 6.49 -16.81
CA ALA A 39 5.11 7.79 -16.37
C ALA A 39 3.98 7.65 -15.33
N ASP A 40 3.78 6.46 -14.75
CA ASP A 40 2.68 6.15 -13.83
C ASP A 40 3.12 6.07 -12.36
N HIS A 41 4.17 6.84 -12.02
CA HIS A 41 4.75 6.88 -10.66
C HIS A 41 3.78 7.36 -9.58
N THR A 42 2.73 8.07 -9.97
CA THR A 42 1.67 8.54 -9.06
C THR A 42 0.72 7.41 -8.66
N ALA A 43 0.50 6.42 -9.53
CA ALA A 43 -0.31 5.25 -9.20
C ALA A 43 0.51 4.21 -8.43
N SER A 44 1.74 3.92 -8.87
CA SER A 44 2.65 3.02 -8.16
C SER A 44 4.11 3.32 -8.48
N GLY A 45 4.99 3.13 -7.50
CA GLY A 45 6.44 3.16 -7.73
C GLY A 45 6.93 1.89 -8.43
N ARG A 46 8.08 1.97 -9.11
CA ARG A 46 8.83 0.79 -9.54
C ARG A 46 9.70 0.26 -8.41
N SER A 47 9.87 -1.06 -8.35
CA SER A 47 10.80 -1.71 -7.42
C SER A 47 12.25 -1.31 -7.69
N LEU A 48 13.03 -1.24 -6.61
CA LEU A 48 14.46 -0.95 -6.65
C LEU A 48 15.24 -2.20 -6.25
N GLN A 49 16.25 -2.57 -7.04
CA GLN A 49 17.04 -3.78 -6.84
C GLN A 49 17.61 -3.89 -5.42
N TYR A 50 18.15 -2.78 -4.87
CA TYR A 50 18.72 -2.80 -3.53
C TYR A 50 17.69 -3.10 -2.43
N ILE A 51 16.41 -2.73 -2.63
CA ILE A 51 15.34 -3.03 -1.67
C ILE A 51 15.01 -4.51 -1.73
N GLU A 52 14.86 -5.05 -2.94
CA GLU A 52 14.58 -6.48 -3.14
C GLU A 52 15.72 -7.34 -2.61
N ASP A 53 16.98 -6.95 -2.85
CA ASP A 53 18.16 -7.63 -2.30
C ASP A 53 18.17 -7.61 -0.77
N LEU A 54 17.77 -6.49 -0.15
CA LEU A 54 17.65 -6.37 1.31
C LEU A 54 16.55 -7.28 1.84
N ILE A 55 15.39 -7.33 1.19
CA ILE A 55 14.31 -8.25 1.58
C ILE A 55 14.80 -9.69 1.47
N MET A 56 15.37 -10.06 0.31
CA MET A 56 15.82 -11.41 0.02
C MET A 56 16.91 -11.90 0.96
N ARG A 57 17.86 -11.04 1.33
CA ARG A 57 19.05 -11.43 2.11
C ARG A 57 18.91 -11.19 3.60
N ASN A 58 18.13 -10.18 4.03
CA ASN A 58 18.07 -9.77 5.43
C ASN A 58 16.73 -10.07 6.09
N VAL A 59 15.64 -10.13 5.33
CA VAL A 59 14.29 -10.35 5.89
C VAL A 59 13.90 -11.81 5.74
N LEU A 60 13.87 -12.33 4.50
CA LEU A 60 13.36 -13.67 4.19
C LEU A 60 14.07 -14.81 4.95
N PRO A 61 15.41 -14.81 5.14
CA PRO A 61 16.08 -15.94 5.82
C PRO A 61 15.71 -16.09 7.29
N SER A 62 15.27 -15.01 7.94
CA SER A 62 14.84 -15.02 9.34
C SER A 62 13.34 -14.79 9.51
N TYR A 63 12.57 -14.89 8.42
CA TYR A 63 11.14 -14.68 8.45
C TYR A 63 10.47 -15.80 9.24
N GLY A 64 9.72 -15.39 10.26
CA GLY A 64 8.85 -16.27 11.03
C GLY A 64 7.56 -15.53 11.36
N ASN A 65 6.46 -16.27 11.47
CA ASN A 65 5.21 -15.69 11.95
C ASN A 65 5.43 -15.05 13.32
N SER A 66 5.01 -13.80 13.48
CA SER A 66 5.19 -13.02 14.72
C SER A 66 4.40 -13.54 15.93
N HIS A 67 3.56 -14.57 15.73
CA HIS A 67 2.77 -15.20 16.78
C HIS A 67 3.50 -16.32 17.54
N THR A 68 4.74 -16.65 17.17
CA THR A 68 5.60 -17.61 17.87
C THR A 68 6.80 -16.91 18.51
N SER A 69 6.54 -16.18 19.60
CA SER A 69 7.54 -15.39 20.34
C SER A 69 8.71 -16.21 20.91
N ASP A 70 8.53 -17.51 21.10
CA ASP A 70 9.58 -18.44 21.60
C ASP A 70 10.57 -18.89 20.51
N SER A 71 10.31 -18.58 19.25
CA SER A 71 11.23 -18.92 18.16
C SER A 71 12.18 -17.76 17.86
N TYR A 72 13.46 -18.05 17.64
CA TYR A 72 14.47 -17.06 17.23
C TYR A 72 14.00 -16.22 16.02
N VAL A 73 13.33 -16.85 15.05
CA VAL A 73 12.79 -16.21 13.84
C VAL A 73 11.58 -15.31 14.14
N GLY A 74 10.68 -15.73 15.04
CA GLY A 74 9.53 -14.92 15.46
C GLY A 74 9.95 -13.68 16.24
N HIS A 75 10.92 -13.81 17.16
CA HIS A 75 11.50 -12.68 17.88
C HIS A 75 12.21 -11.71 16.93
N ARG A 76 13.02 -12.24 15.99
CA ARG A 76 13.76 -11.43 15.01
C ARG A 76 12.81 -10.63 14.10
N THR A 77 11.77 -11.27 13.58
CA THR A 77 10.77 -10.63 12.71
C THR A 77 9.99 -9.55 13.47
N THR A 78 9.57 -9.84 14.70
CA THR A 78 8.86 -8.88 15.57
C THR A 78 9.72 -7.65 15.86
N LYS A 79 11.01 -7.85 16.16
CA LYS A 79 11.96 -6.76 16.39
C LYS A 79 12.13 -5.87 15.15
N MET A 80 12.28 -6.46 13.96
CA MET A 80 12.38 -5.70 12.71
C MET A 80 11.15 -4.83 12.46
N VAL A 81 9.94 -5.34 12.70
CA VAL A 81 8.69 -4.57 12.55
C VAL A 81 8.66 -3.37 13.51
N HIS A 82 9.07 -3.57 14.77
CA HIS A 82 9.14 -2.47 15.75
C HIS A 82 10.17 -1.41 15.36
N GLU A 83 11.35 -1.82 14.89
CA GLU A 83 12.39 -0.90 14.43
C GLU A 83 11.92 -0.10 13.20
N ALA A 84 11.27 -0.76 12.24
CA ALA A 84 10.67 -0.11 11.08
C ALA A 84 9.59 0.90 11.48
N ALA A 85 8.71 0.54 12.42
CA ALA A 85 7.66 1.43 12.93
C ALA A 85 8.24 2.69 13.58
N LYS A 86 9.27 2.53 14.43
CA LYS A 86 9.99 3.65 15.06
C LYS A 86 10.67 4.55 14.02
N TYR A 87 11.29 3.96 13.00
CA TYR A 87 11.94 4.71 11.93
C TYR A 87 10.92 5.53 11.13
N ILE A 88 9.80 4.92 10.72
CA ILE A 88 8.72 5.61 9.99
C ILE A 88 8.15 6.75 10.83
N LYS A 89 7.87 6.52 12.12
CA LYS A 89 7.40 7.53 13.06
C LYS A 89 8.33 8.75 13.09
N LYS A 90 9.65 8.50 13.19
CA LYS A 90 10.66 9.56 13.17
C LYS A 90 10.69 10.32 11.84
N CYS A 91 10.58 9.64 10.71
CA CYS A 91 10.53 10.28 9.38
C CYS A 91 9.29 11.17 9.19
N LEU A 92 8.18 10.82 9.84
CA LEU A 92 6.94 11.61 9.83
C LEU A 92 6.92 12.72 10.90
N GLY A 93 7.93 12.78 11.78
CA GLY A 93 8.00 13.77 12.86
C GLY A 93 7.10 13.46 14.07
N GLY A 94 6.64 12.22 14.24
CA GLY A 94 5.78 11.84 15.37
C GLY A 94 6.53 11.76 16.71
N GLY A 95 5.93 12.35 17.76
CA GLY A 95 6.41 12.37 19.14
C GLY A 95 5.92 11.17 19.96
N GLU A 96 6.23 11.09 21.27
CA GLU A 96 5.89 9.92 22.10
C GLU A 96 4.39 9.61 22.14
N ASP A 97 3.55 10.65 22.11
CA ASP A 97 2.08 10.56 22.15
C ASP A 97 1.44 10.08 20.84
N ASP A 98 2.20 10.01 19.74
CA ASP A 98 1.67 9.60 18.44
C ASP A 98 1.71 8.07 18.24
N ALA A 99 0.66 7.49 17.68
CA ALA A 99 0.61 6.07 17.33
C ALA A 99 0.81 5.84 15.83
N ILE A 100 1.59 4.82 15.45
CA ILE A 100 1.67 4.31 14.07
C ILE A 100 0.86 3.03 13.98
N ILE A 101 -0.10 2.98 13.05
CA ILE A 101 -0.96 1.82 12.81
C ILE A 101 -0.76 1.34 11.37
N PHE A 102 -0.27 0.10 11.21
CA PHE A 102 -0.14 -0.52 9.90
C PHE A 102 -1.51 -1.04 9.43
N CYS A 103 -2.02 -0.45 8.36
CA CYS A 103 -3.37 -0.73 7.85
C CYS A 103 -3.41 -1.75 6.69
N GLY A 104 -2.27 -2.30 6.29
CA GLY A 104 -2.16 -3.35 5.26
C GLY A 104 -2.27 -2.81 3.83
N SER A 105 -3.49 -2.59 3.33
CA SER A 105 -3.74 -2.34 1.89
C SER A 105 -3.66 -0.87 1.47
N GLY A 106 -2.74 -0.11 2.05
CA GLY A 106 -2.52 1.30 1.73
C GLY A 106 -3.56 2.28 2.28
N THR A 107 -3.67 3.44 1.64
CA THR A 107 -4.40 4.62 2.14
C THR A 107 -5.90 4.36 2.35
N THR A 108 -6.55 3.62 1.45
CA THR A 108 -7.98 3.29 1.58
C THR A 108 -8.27 2.52 2.86
N ALA A 109 -7.44 1.53 3.20
CA ALA A 109 -7.59 0.81 4.46
C ALA A 109 -7.27 1.69 5.68
N ALA A 110 -6.29 2.59 5.57
CA ALA A 110 -5.98 3.53 6.65
C ALA A 110 -7.16 4.47 6.96
N ILE A 111 -7.79 5.04 5.93
CA ILE A 111 -8.98 5.89 6.11
C ILE A 111 -10.12 5.08 6.72
N LYS A 112 -10.37 3.86 6.23
CA LYS A 112 -11.40 2.98 6.80
C LYS A 112 -11.13 2.68 8.28
N ARG A 113 -9.88 2.36 8.63
CA ARG A 113 -9.48 2.09 10.02
C ARG A 113 -9.65 3.32 10.91
N LEU A 114 -9.31 4.50 10.41
CA LEU A 114 -9.54 5.74 11.14
C LEU A 114 -11.04 5.97 11.40
N GLN A 115 -11.90 5.74 10.39
CA GLN A 115 -13.36 5.85 10.56
C GLN A 115 -13.90 4.83 11.59
N GLU A 116 -13.36 3.61 11.61
CA GLU A 116 -13.70 2.57 12.59
C GLU A 116 -13.29 2.97 14.01
N VAL A 117 -12.06 3.48 14.19
CA VAL A 117 -11.53 3.90 15.50
C VAL A 117 -12.28 5.13 16.04
N MET A 118 -12.63 6.09 15.17
CA MET A 118 -13.42 7.27 15.56
C MET A 118 -14.92 6.95 15.80
N GLY A 119 -15.38 5.73 15.50
CA GLY A 119 -16.79 5.34 15.64
C GLY A 119 -17.74 5.95 14.59
N ILE A 120 -17.20 6.51 13.50
CA ILE A 120 -17.98 7.13 12.42
C ILE A 120 -18.40 6.08 11.37
N ALA A 121 -17.63 5.00 11.25
CA ALA A 121 -17.94 3.93 10.32
C ALA A 121 -19.21 3.19 10.77
N VAL A 122 -20.27 3.27 9.97
CA VAL A 122 -21.50 2.47 10.18
C VAL A 122 -21.33 1.10 9.54
N PRO A 123 -21.35 0.00 10.32
CA PRO A 123 -21.30 -1.35 9.76
C PRO A 123 -22.48 -1.59 8.81
N SER A 124 -22.24 -2.34 7.74
CA SER A 124 -23.25 -2.60 6.69
C SER A 124 -24.56 -3.14 7.26
N ILE A 125 -24.50 -3.95 8.32
CA ILE A 125 -25.66 -4.53 8.99
C ILE A 125 -26.51 -3.51 9.77
N MET A 126 -25.90 -2.40 10.20
CA MET A 126 -26.58 -1.32 10.93
C MET A 126 -26.97 -0.16 10.02
N ARG A 127 -26.48 -0.12 8.78
CA ARG A 127 -26.71 0.97 7.83
C ARG A 127 -28.20 1.27 7.67
N GLU A 128 -29.02 0.24 7.43
CA GLU A 128 -30.45 0.43 7.22
C GLU A 128 -31.22 0.88 8.47
N ARG A 129 -30.70 0.57 9.68
CA ARG A 129 -31.28 1.05 10.94
C ARG A 129 -30.90 2.49 11.24
N VAL A 130 -29.65 2.87 10.99
CA VAL A 130 -29.16 4.25 11.16
C VAL A 130 -29.87 5.20 10.18
N PHE A 131 -30.10 4.78 8.93
CA PHE A 131 -30.85 5.60 7.97
C PHE A 131 -32.36 5.65 8.21
N ARG A 132 -32.95 4.65 8.88
CA ARG A 132 -34.38 4.63 9.25
C ARG A 132 -34.68 5.30 10.58
N MET A 133 -33.68 5.69 11.36
CA MET A 133 -33.90 6.51 12.54
C MET A 133 -34.52 7.84 12.09
N PRO A 134 -35.72 8.23 12.58
CA PRO A 134 -36.34 9.48 12.18
C PRO A 134 -35.45 10.62 12.68
N GLN A 135 -34.72 11.24 11.75
CA GLN A 135 -33.90 12.41 12.01
C GLN A 135 -34.82 13.51 12.54
N GLY A 136 -34.74 13.79 13.83
CA GLY A 136 -35.27 15.03 14.38
C GLY A 136 -34.64 16.20 13.63
N ARG A 137 -35.45 16.90 12.84
CA ARG A 137 -35.19 18.18 12.14
C ARG A 137 -33.72 18.61 12.08
N GLY A 138 -33.03 18.19 11.02
CA GLY A 138 -31.74 18.77 10.63
C GLY A 138 -31.28 18.17 9.30
N LYS A 139 -31.53 18.86 8.20
CA LYS A 139 -31.01 18.47 6.88
C LYS A 139 -29.48 18.49 6.94
N VAL A 140 -28.84 17.31 6.92
CA VAL A 140 -27.43 17.20 6.54
C VAL A 140 -27.42 16.57 5.15
N GLY A 141 -27.00 17.36 4.15
CA GLY A 141 -26.95 16.94 2.75
C GLY A 141 -26.15 15.66 2.60
N GLY A 142 -26.77 14.64 2.02
CA GLY A 142 -26.12 13.36 1.74
C GLY A 142 -24.99 13.54 0.73
N PHE A 143 -23.76 13.25 1.15
CA PHE A 143 -22.71 12.87 0.21
C PHE A 143 -23.03 11.46 -0.31
N CYS A 144 -23.75 11.43 -1.43
CA CYS A 144 -24.05 10.25 -2.20
C CYS A 144 -22.80 9.85 -3.00
N TRP A 145 -21.92 9.00 -2.45
CA TRP A 145 -21.02 8.19 -3.27
C TRP A 145 -21.82 7.03 -3.86
N ALA A 146 -22.64 7.33 -4.87
CA ALA A 146 -23.25 6.31 -5.71
C ALA A 146 -22.19 5.71 -6.63
N ILE A 147 -21.51 4.65 -6.17
CA ILE A 147 -21.01 3.64 -7.11
C ILE A 147 -22.22 2.83 -7.55
N ARG A 148 -22.96 3.37 -8.52
CA ARG A 148 -24.07 2.69 -9.18
C ARG A 148 -23.47 1.74 -10.22
N ALA A 149 -23.03 0.56 -9.79
CA ALA A 149 -22.77 -0.54 -10.71
C ALA A 149 -24.13 -1.08 -11.20
N PRO A 150 -24.45 -1.05 -12.50
CA PRO A 150 -25.66 -1.71 -12.99
C PRO A 150 -25.40 -3.22 -13.03
N LEU A 151 -25.89 -3.93 -12.02
CA LEU A 151 -26.24 -5.34 -12.20
C LEU A 151 -27.45 -5.40 -13.13
N LYS A 152 -27.25 -5.89 -14.36
CA LYS A 152 -28.31 -6.55 -15.13
C LYS A 152 -27.88 -8.00 -15.39
N PRO A 153 -28.70 -9.00 -15.00
CA PRO A 153 -28.61 -10.35 -15.52
C PRO A 153 -29.37 -10.46 -16.85
N SER A 154 -29.10 -11.55 -17.58
CA SER A 154 -29.84 -12.10 -18.74
C SER A 154 -29.26 -11.83 -20.13
N PHE A 155 -28.52 -12.80 -20.68
CA PHE A 155 -28.58 -13.27 -22.08
C PHE A 155 -27.90 -14.67 -22.11
N MET A 156 -28.69 -15.75 -22.09
CA MET A 156 -29.18 -16.55 -23.23
C MET A 156 -28.17 -17.57 -23.75
N ALA A 157 -28.55 -18.84 -23.66
CA ALA A 157 -27.85 -20.01 -24.17
C ALA A 157 -27.69 -19.98 -25.70
N THR A 158 -26.57 -20.47 -26.23
CA THR A 158 -26.53 -21.08 -27.56
C THR A 158 -25.41 -22.14 -27.67
N LYS A 159 -25.86 -23.40 -27.84
CA LYS A 159 -25.29 -24.57 -28.54
C LYS A 159 -23.80 -24.94 -28.43
N LEU A 160 -23.61 -26.13 -27.84
CA LEU A 160 -22.88 -27.30 -28.36
C LEU A 160 -22.31 -27.16 -29.79
N GLY A 161 -21.00 -27.39 -29.89
CA GLY A 161 -20.38 -28.16 -30.96
C GLY A 161 -20.05 -29.55 -30.46
#